data_AF-A0AAI8ZNB6-F1
#
_entry.id   AF-A0AAI8ZNB6-F1
#
_cell.length_a   1.000
_cell.length_b   1.000
_cell.length_c   1.000
_cell.angle_alpha   90.00
_cell.angle_beta   90.00
_cell.angle_gamma   90.00
#
_symmetry.space_group_name_H-M   'P 1'
#
loop_
_entity.id
_entity.type
_entity.pdbx_description
1 polymer ?
#
loop_
_entity_poly.entity_id
_entity_poly.type
_entity_poly.pdbx_seq_one_letter_code
_entity_poly.pdbx_strand_id
1 'polypeptide(L)'
;MAFFVCVDHVLVIIILIWLIYFIADYNLCPVHTQKLEVSVKIITRTDAAKVGLLKYYTGKPCRNGHLGERYTVNGSCVECNANHTIAQRKRIKTLMAQANGLAVAL
;
A
#
# COMPACT_ATOMS: atom_id res chain seq x y z
N MET A 1 11.66 17.61 -66.25
CA MET A 1 12.19 18.10 -64.96
C MET A 1 11.05 18.91 -64.34
N ALA A 2 10.34 18.54 -63.28
CA ALA A 2 10.78 17.90 -62.05
C ALA A 2 9.67 16.93 -61.56
N PHE A 3 9.95 15.64 -61.66
CA PHE A 3 9.08 14.55 -61.19
C PHE A 3 9.43 14.15 -59.73
N PHE A 4 10.06 15.06 -58.98
CA PHE A 4 10.91 14.71 -57.82
C PHE A 4 10.55 15.44 -56.51
N VAL A 5 9.29 15.89 -56.33
CA VAL A 5 8.86 16.59 -55.09
C VAL A 5 7.59 15.99 -54.45
N CYS A 6 7.01 14.90 -54.99
CA CYS A 6 5.76 14.36 -54.43
C CYS A 6 5.93 13.19 -53.45
N VAL A 7 7.12 12.61 -53.29
CA VAL A 7 7.32 11.38 -52.49
C VAL A 7 7.73 11.68 -51.04
N ASP A 8 8.37 12.82 -50.78
CA ASP A 8 8.77 13.20 -49.41
C ASP A 8 7.58 13.66 -48.57
N HIS A 9 6.61 14.34 -49.18
CA HIS A 9 5.43 14.83 -48.44
C HIS A 9 4.51 13.68 -48.01
N VAL A 10 4.39 12.64 -48.84
CA VAL A 10 3.59 11.45 -48.52
C VAL A 10 4.26 10.65 -47.39
N LEU A 11 5.59 10.51 -47.40
CA LEU A 11 6.32 9.85 -46.33
C LEU A 11 6.25 10.63 -45.01
N VAL A 12 6.36 11.97 -45.07
CA VAL A 12 6.20 12.85 -43.90
C VAL A 12 4.78 12.77 -43.35
N ILE A 13 3.75 12.75 -44.21
CA ILE A 13 2.36 12.58 -43.80
C ILE A 13 2.13 11.20 -43.15
N ILE A 14 2.69 10.13 -43.73
CA ILE A 14 2.57 8.78 -43.15
C ILE A 14 3.26 8.70 -41.79
N ILE A 15 4.44 9.31 -41.62
CA ILE A 15 5.18 9.35 -40.34
C ILE A 15 4.42 10.17 -39.29
N LEU A 16 3.85 11.32 -39.67
CA LEU A 16 3.04 12.15 -38.78
C LEU A 16 1.75 11.45 -38.36
N ILE A 17 1.08 10.75 -39.28
CA ILE A 17 -0.09 9.92 -38.99
C ILE A 17 0.30 8.78 -38.03
N TRP A 18 1.41 8.08 -38.28
CA TRP A 18 1.90 7.00 -37.40
C TRP A 18 2.24 7.52 -36.00
N LEU A 19 2.86 8.71 -35.87
CA LEU A 19 3.14 9.36 -34.58
C LEU A 19 1.86 9.74 -33.81
N ILE A 20 0.82 10.22 -34.51
CA ILE A 20 -0.48 10.55 -33.89
C ILE A 20 -1.16 9.28 -33.36
N TYR A 21 -1.16 8.19 -34.13
CA TYR A 21 -1.69 6.90 -33.67
C TYR A 21 -0.86 6.29 -32.53
N PHE A 22 0.48 6.37 -32.61
CA PHE A 22 1.38 5.83 -31.59
C PHE A 22 1.24 6.54 -30.24
N ILE A 23 0.99 7.87 -30.21
CA ILE A 23 0.73 8.61 -28.96
C ILE A 23 -0.67 8.33 -28.39
N ALA A 24 -1.66 8.03 -29.24
CA ALA A 24 -3.04 7.76 -28.81
C ALA A 24 -3.20 6.44 -28.05
N ASP A 25 -2.33 5.44 -28.30
CA ASP A 25 -2.40 4.12 -27.66
C ASP A 25 -1.68 4.02 -26.30
N TYR A 26 -0.87 5.01 -25.90
CA TYR A 26 -0.20 5.01 -24.58
C TYR A 26 -1.11 5.40 -23.41
N ASN A 27 -2.35 5.81 -23.67
CA ASN A 27 -3.29 6.19 -22.61
C ASN A 27 -4.24 5.07 -22.17
N LEU A 28 -4.01 3.83 -22.60
CA LEU A 28 -4.71 2.66 -22.08
C LEU A 28 -3.81 1.83 -21.15
N CYS A 29 -3.17 2.50 -20.19
CA CYS A 29 -2.83 1.84 -18.94
C CYS A 29 -4.01 2.04 -17.99
N PRO A 30 -4.95 1.07 -17.88
CA PRO A 30 -5.83 1.02 -16.74
C PRO A 30 -4.95 0.59 -15.57
N VAL A 31 -4.22 1.53 -14.96
CA VAL A 31 -3.77 1.39 -13.58
C VAL A 31 -5.00 1.57 -12.69
N HIS A 32 -5.93 0.64 -12.89
CA HIS A 32 -6.73 -0.04 -11.90
C HIS A 32 -6.93 0.77 -10.63
N THR A 33 -7.72 1.83 -10.78
CA THR A 33 -8.51 2.43 -9.71
C THR A 33 -9.61 1.44 -9.31
N GLN A 34 -9.26 0.23 -8.86
CA GLN A 34 -10.21 -0.60 -8.14
C GLN A 34 -10.34 -0.02 -6.75
N LYS A 35 -11.29 0.89 -6.63
CA LYS A 35 -11.88 1.31 -5.36
C LYS A 35 -12.40 0.04 -4.68
N LEU A 36 -11.58 -0.55 -3.82
CA LEU A 36 -11.99 -1.64 -2.95
C LEU A 36 -13.02 -1.04 -1.98
N GLU A 37 -14.30 -1.26 -2.26
CA GLU A 37 -15.36 -1.16 -1.25
C GLU A 37 -15.10 -2.26 -0.21
N VAL A 38 -14.26 -1.94 0.77
CA VAL A 38 -14.04 -2.78 1.94
C VAL A 38 -15.31 -2.68 2.77
N SER A 39 -16.26 -3.57 2.51
CA SER A 39 -17.35 -3.84 3.43
C SER A 39 -16.72 -4.40 4.71
N VAL A 40 -16.47 -3.54 5.68
CA VAL A 40 -15.93 -3.92 6.98
C VAL A 40 -17.00 -4.75 7.69
N LYS A 41 -16.99 -6.06 7.44
CA LYS A 41 -17.91 -6.98 8.08
C LYS A 41 -17.48 -7.14 9.54
N ILE A 42 -18.34 -6.72 10.46
CA ILE A 42 -18.14 -6.95 11.89
C ILE A 42 -18.32 -8.45 12.14
N ILE A 43 -17.24 -9.13 12.49
CA ILE A 43 -17.22 -10.59 12.72
C ILE A 43 -16.67 -10.90 14.12
N THR A 44 -17.11 -12.02 14.69
CA THR A 44 -16.55 -12.51 15.95
C THR A 44 -15.22 -13.22 15.73
N ARG A 45 -14.42 -13.39 16.79
CA ARG A 45 -13.12 -14.09 16.70
C ARG A 45 -13.29 -15.53 16.18
N THR A 46 -14.34 -16.23 16.62
CA THR A 46 -14.62 -17.61 16.21
C THR A 46 -14.95 -17.69 14.73
N ASP A 47 -15.72 -16.74 14.21
CA ASP A 47 -16.06 -16.71 12.79
C ASP A 47 -14.82 -16.36 11.94
N ALA A 48 -14.02 -15.41 12.40
CA ALA A 48 -12.75 -15.06 11.75
C ALA A 48 -11.78 -16.25 11.71
N ALA A 49 -11.69 -17.04 12.78
CA ALA A 49 -10.87 -18.25 12.83
C ALA A 49 -11.37 -19.34 11.88
N LYS A 50 -12.69 -19.55 11.78
CA LYS A 50 -13.29 -20.52 10.83
C LYS A 50 -13.01 -20.16 9.37
N VAL A 51 -13.03 -18.86 9.05
CA VAL A 51 -12.76 -18.35 7.70
C VAL A 51 -11.26 -18.26 7.40
N GLY A 52 -10.39 -18.46 8.41
CA GLY A 52 -8.93 -18.36 8.24
C GLY A 52 -8.43 -16.92 8.11
N LEU A 53 -9.21 -15.93 8.58
CA LEU A 53 -8.79 -14.54 8.59
C LEU A 53 -7.73 -14.32 9.68
N LEU A 54 -6.66 -13.58 9.34
CA LEU A 54 -5.61 -13.22 10.32
C LEU A 54 -6.04 -12.06 11.22
N LYS A 55 -6.98 -11.25 10.74
CA LYS A 55 -7.47 -10.04 11.41
C LYS A 55 -8.97 -9.93 11.27
N TYR A 56 -9.60 -9.33 12.26
CA TYR A 56 -11.04 -9.12 12.28
C TYR A 56 -11.39 -7.79 12.92
N TYR A 57 -12.51 -7.21 12.51
CA TYR A 57 -13.03 -5.97 13.07
C TYR A 57 -14.23 -6.25 13.96
N THR A 58 -14.18 -5.77 15.20
CA THR A 58 -15.26 -5.95 16.19
C THR A 58 -16.20 -4.76 16.31
N GLY A 59 -15.87 -3.61 15.69
CA GLY A 59 -16.62 -2.35 15.88
C GLY A 59 -16.50 -1.71 17.27
N LYS A 60 -15.87 -2.39 18.24
CA LYS A 60 -15.66 -1.93 19.61
C LYS A 60 -14.23 -1.46 19.84
N PRO A 61 -14.02 -0.31 20.50
CA PRO A 61 -12.68 0.17 20.84
C PRO A 61 -11.96 -0.83 21.76
N CYS A 62 -10.63 -0.86 21.70
CA CYS A 62 -9.82 -1.62 22.67
C CYS A 62 -9.78 -0.91 24.03
N ARG A 63 -9.20 -1.55 25.06
CA ARG A 63 -9.07 -0.98 26.40
C ARG A 63 -8.31 0.37 26.43
N ASN A 64 -7.42 0.58 25.46
CA ASN A 64 -6.63 1.80 25.32
C ASN A 64 -7.30 2.83 24.38
N GLY A 65 -8.54 2.58 23.92
CA GLY A 65 -9.30 3.50 23.07
C GLY A 65 -9.11 3.33 21.55
N HIS A 66 -8.19 2.48 21.09
CA HIS A 66 -7.96 2.26 19.65
C HIS A 66 -9.18 1.65 18.94
N LEU A 67 -9.57 2.23 17.82
CA LEU A 67 -10.61 1.74 16.91
C LEU A 67 -9.94 1.10 15.70
N GLY A 68 -9.73 -0.22 15.77
CA GLY A 68 -9.02 -0.94 14.72
C GLY A 68 -9.27 -2.44 14.75
N GLU A 69 -8.66 -3.11 13.79
CA GLU A 69 -8.68 -4.57 13.69
C GLU A 69 -7.96 -5.22 14.89
N ARG A 70 -8.33 -6.48 15.14
CA ARG A 70 -7.72 -7.35 16.14
C ARG A 70 -7.17 -8.58 15.46
N TYR A 71 -6.03 -9.09 15.94
CA TYR A 71 -5.46 -10.34 15.45
C TYR A 71 -6.30 -11.54 15.91
N THR A 72 -6.58 -12.49 15.04
CA THR A 72 -7.31 -13.71 15.41
C THR A 72 -6.53 -14.60 16.37
N VAL A 73 -5.21 -14.65 16.20
CA VAL A 73 -4.29 -15.47 17.00
C VAL A 73 -4.33 -15.07 18.48
N ASN A 74 -3.99 -13.80 18.78
CA ASN A 74 -3.82 -13.33 20.16
C ASN A 74 -5.03 -12.54 20.70
N GLY A 75 -5.95 -12.13 19.82
CA GLY A 75 -7.06 -11.21 20.18
C GLY A 75 -6.62 -9.77 20.45
N SER A 76 -5.32 -9.48 20.34
CA SER A 76 -4.75 -8.15 20.57
C SER A 76 -5.13 -7.18 19.46
N CYS A 77 -5.37 -5.92 19.82
CA CYS A 77 -5.53 -4.83 18.87
C CYS A 77 -4.20 -4.59 18.12
N VAL A 78 -4.31 -4.35 16.80
CA VAL A 78 -3.15 -4.09 15.94
C VAL A 78 -2.34 -2.88 16.43
N GLU A 79 -3.02 -1.79 16.79
CA GLU A 79 -2.37 -0.58 17.29
C GLU A 79 -1.69 -0.80 18.65
N CYS A 80 -2.32 -1.52 19.57
CA CYS A 80 -1.68 -1.87 20.85
C CYS A 80 -0.38 -2.66 20.64
N ASN A 81 -0.39 -3.62 19.71
CA ASN A 81 0.78 -4.43 19.40
C ASN A 81 1.91 -3.59 18.77
N ALA A 82 1.56 -2.65 17.89
CA ALA A 82 2.50 -1.70 17.32
C ALA A 82 3.13 -0.82 18.40
N ASN A 83 2.31 -0.25 19.29
CA ASN A 83 2.80 0.60 20.39
C ASN A 83 3.73 -0.17 21.33
N HIS A 84 3.39 -1.41 21.68
CA HIS A 84 4.25 -2.27 22.48
C HIS A 84 5.59 -2.54 21.78
N THR A 85 5.56 -2.83 20.48
CA THR A 85 6.77 -3.07 19.68
C THR A 85 7.67 -1.83 19.62
N ILE A 86 7.08 -0.64 19.44
CA ILE A 86 7.82 0.63 19.43
C ILE A 86 8.47 0.89 20.79
N ALA A 87 7.71 0.74 21.88
CA ALA A 87 8.22 0.92 23.24
C ALA A 87 9.36 -0.06 23.55
N GLN A 88 9.19 -1.33 23.17
CA GLN A 88 10.21 -2.35 23.36
C GLN A 88 11.48 -2.05 22.55
N ARG A 89 11.34 -1.66 21.28
CA ARG A 89 12.50 -1.28 20.45
C ARG A 89 13.26 -0.10 21.05
N LYS A 90 12.56 0.92 21.56
CA LYS A 90 13.18 2.07 22.24
C LYS A 90 13.95 1.62 23.48
N ARG A 91 13.33 0.81 24.34
CA ARG A 91 13.96 0.28 25.56
C ARG A 91 15.19 -0.57 25.25
N ILE A 92 15.10 -1.47 24.28
CA ILE A 92 16.24 -2.31 23.89
C ILE A 92 17.37 -1.46 23.30
N LYS A 93 17.04 -0.46 22.46
CA LYS A 93 18.04 0.47 21.91
C LYS A 93 18.79 1.23 23.00
N THR A 94 18.10 1.74 24.01
CA THR A 94 18.75 2.47 25.12
C THR A 94 19.63 1.53 25.94
N LEU A 95 19.15 0.32 26.24
CA LEU A 95 19.95 -0.69 26.96
C LEU A 95 21.20 -1.10 26.18
N MET A 96 21.09 -1.29 24.86
CA MET A 96 22.23 -1.60 24.00
C MET A 96 23.25 -0.45 23.95
N ALA A 97 22.80 0.79 23.86
CA ALA A 97 23.68 1.96 23.87
C ALA A 97 24.44 2.08 25.21
N GLN A 98 23.73 1.89 26.34
CA GLN A 98 24.32 1.85 27.67
C GLN A 98 25.35 0.72 27.82
N ALA A 99 25.04 -0.48 27.33
CA ALA A 99 25.96 -1.62 27.36
C ALA A 99 27.23 -1.38 26.53
N ASN A 100 27.11 -0.65 25.42
CA ASN A 100 28.22 -0.30 24.54
C ASN A 100 29.00 0.95 25.01
N GLY A 101 28.70 1.51 26.19
CA GLY A 101 29.37 2.70 26.74
C GLY A 101 29.06 4.00 26.01
N LEU A 102 28.10 4.00 25.07
CA LEU A 102 27.58 5.21 24.44
C LEU A 102 26.66 5.90 25.43
N ALA A 103 27.15 6.97 26.07
CA ALA A 103 26.37 7.81 26.96
C ALA A 103 25.11 8.30 26.22
N VAL A 104 23.95 7.75 26.57
CA VAL A 104 22.66 8.21 26.06
C VAL A 104 22.38 9.55 26.74
N ALA A 105 22.67 10.65 26.05
CA ALA A 105 22.29 11.98 26.49
C ALA A 105 20.76 12.07 26.55
N LEU A 106 20.23 12.29 27.75
CA LEU A 106 18.83 12.60 28.04
C LEU A 106 18.65 14.12 28.07
#